data_AF-W7MR61-F1
#
_entry.id   AF-W7MR61-F1
#
_cell.length_a   1.000
_cell.length_b   1.000
_cell.length_c   1.000
_cell.angle_alpha   90.00
_cell.angle_beta   90.00
_cell.angle_gamma   90.00
#
_symmetry.space_group_name_H-M   'P 1'
#
loop_
_entity.id
_entity.type
_entity.pdbx_description
1 polymer ?
#
loop_
_entity_poly.entity_id
_entity_poly.type
_entity_poly.pdbx_seq_one_letter_code
_entity_poly.pdbx_strand_id
1 'polypeptide(L)'
;MPIRMKRLSRSDPEYKDHEIKFNHSWSHGEKSAKIKSIYLASRDDIEKSGRGERFFRYLNGGRYKRLYHGTSRACHIGESGNDLKLCYDSDCGTCSILRQSFKLKYADDEGMFGPGIYSTPNSSKADVYVKNHYVNSNLHAMLICYVVATKPQRKLLADHSITRPSRGYNCIEGVTIDNGGSLQYPEFVVYRHDAIIPVGLIMYTRKGWEPL
;
A
#
# COMPACT_ATOMS: atom_id res chain seq x y z
N MET A 1 18.86 3.65 -6.67
CA MET A 1 18.53 4.75 -5.75
C MET A 1 17.05 4.69 -5.37
N PRO A 2 16.68 5.09 -4.13
CA PRO A 2 15.28 5.27 -3.75
C PRO A 2 14.58 6.30 -4.64
N ILE A 3 13.28 6.12 -4.86
CA ILE A 3 12.46 7.12 -5.57
C ILE A 3 12.31 8.33 -4.66
N ARG A 4 12.60 9.53 -5.17
CA ARG A 4 12.41 10.77 -4.40
C ARG A 4 10.92 11.05 -4.26
N MET A 5 10.48 11.37 -3.05
CA MET A 5 9.11 11.77 -2.74
C MET A 5 9.13 13.11 -2.03
N LYS A 6 8.24 14.00 -2.45
CA LYS A 6 8.09 15.34 -1.86
C LYS A 6 6.76 15.46 -1.16
N ARG A 7 6.74 16.21 -0.07
CA ARG A 7 5.51 16.58 0.63
C ARG A 7 4.66 17.47 -0.28
N LEU A 8 3.41 17.09 -0.47
CA LEU A 8 2.45 17.88 -1.20
C LEU A 8 1.91 19.03 -0.33
N SER A 9 1.66 20.18 -0.97
CA SER A 9 0.88 21.26 -0.35
C SER A 9 -0.57 20.82 -0.18
N ARG A 10 -1.26 21.32 0.85
CA ARG A 10 -2.71 21.09 1.03
C ARG A 10 -3.56 21.65 -0.11
N SER A 11 -3.04 22.68 -0.81
CA SER A 11 -3.71 23.27 -1.97
C SER A 11 -3.50 22.45 -3.26
N ASP A 12 -2.54 21.52 -3.27
CA ASP A 12 -2.19 20.69 -4.42
C ASP A 12 -3.38 19.80 -4.86
N PRO A 13 -3.76 19.77 -6.14
CA PRO A 13 -4.81 18.90 -6.64
C PRO A 13 -4.60 17.41 -6.32
N GLU A 14 -3.36 16.92 -6.37
CA GLU A 14 -3.05 15.53 -6.01
C GLU A 14 -3.26 15.29 -4.52
N TYR A 15 -2.90 16.24 -3.65
CA TYR A 15 -3.18 16.14 -2.21
C TYR A 15 -4.70 15.98 -1.98
N LYS A 16 -5.51 16.83 -2.60
CA LYS A 16 -6.97 16.81 -2.46
C LYS A 16 -7.57 15.49 -2.97
N ASP A 17 -7.12 15.00 -4.13
CA ASP A 17 -7.57 13.72 -4.69
C ASP A 17 -7.24 12.55 -3.74
N HIS A 18 -6.03 12.51 -3.18
CA HIS A 18 -5.66 11.49 -2.21
C HIS A 18 -6.42 11.61 -0.89
N GLU A 19 -6.68 12.83 -0.41
CA GLU A 19 -7.44 13.07 0.82
C GLU A 19 -8.91 12.62 0.66
N ILE A 20 -9.55 12.96 -0.45
CA ILE A 20 -10.92 12.52 -0.78
C ILE A 20 -10.98 10.99 -0.83
N LYS A 21 -10.07 10.35 -1.58
CA LYS A 21 -10.04 8.88 -1.72
C LYS A 21 -9.78 8.18 -0.39
N PHE A 22 -8.86 8.71 0.41
CA PHE A 22 -8.55 8.15 1.73
C PHE A 22 -9.78 8.22 2.65
N ASN A 23 -10.45 9.37 2.72
CA ASN A 23 -11.61 9.57 3.57
C ASN A 23 -12.83 8.78 3.10
N HIS A 24 -13.13 8.77 1.79
CA HIS A 24 -14.24 7.98 1.23
C HIS A 24 -14.08 6.48 1.45
N SER A 25 -12.83 6.00 1.46
CA SER A 25 -12.53 4.57 1.62
C SER A 25 -12.22 4.19 3.07
N TRP A 26 -12.44 5.11 4.02
CA TRP A 26 -12.37 4.84 5.44
C TRP A 26 -13.74 4.33 5.93
N SER A 27 -13.89 3.01 6.03
CA SER A 27 -15.20 2.35 6.17
C SER A 27 -15.44 1.68 7.53
N HIS A 28 -14.48 1.73 8.46
CA HIS A 28 -14.70 1.28 9.84
C HIS A 28 -15.39 2.40 10.64
N GLY A 29 -16.71 2.31 10.81
CA GLY A 29 -17.56 3.42 11.29
C GLY A 29 -17.23 3.96 12.69
N GLU A 30 -16.75 3.13 13.61
CA GLU A 30 -16.39 3.56 14.97
C GLU A 30 -14.98 4.16 15.06
N LYS A 31 -14.22 4.10 13.96
CA LYS A 31 -12.81 4.50 13.90
C LYS A 31 -12.68 5.72 13.02
N SER A 32 -11.73 6.59 13.34
CA SER A 32 -11.49 7.80 12.53
C SER A 32 -10.01 7.98 12.24
N ALA A 33 -9.72 8.63 11.12
CA ALA A 33 -8.38 9.06 10.76
C ALA A 33 -8.37 10.50 10.25
N LYS A 34 -7.22 11.16 10.42
CA LYS A 34 -6.97 12.52 9.93
C LYS A 34 -5.60 12.60 9.28
N ILE A 35 -5.57 12.88 7.99
CA ILE A 35 -4.34 13.08 7.23
C ILE A 35 -3.59 14.31 7.76
N LYS A 36 -2.28 14.13 7.93
CA LYS A 36 -1.33 15.17 8.40
C LYS A 36 -0.38 15.60 7.28
N SER A 37 0.05 14.66 6.46
CA SER A 37 0.87 14.92 5.27
C SER A 37 0.75 13.78 4.26
N ILE A 38 1.00 14.13 3.01
CA ILE A 38 1.10 13.19 1.90
C ILE A 38 2.43 13.50 1.21
N TYR A 39 3.23 12.46 1.02
CA TYR A 39 4.46 12.50 0.23
C TYR A 39 4.22 11.69 -1.04
N LEU A 40 4.59 12.24 -2.20
CA LEU A 40 4.38 11.58 -3.48
C LEU A 40 5.61 11.74 -4.37
N ALA A 41 5.91 10.70 -5.12
CA ALA A 41 6.91 10.73 -6.18
C ALA A 41 6.33 11.37 -7.44
N SER A 42 7.13 12.18 -8.12
CA SER A 42 6.77 12.63 -9.47
C SER A 42 6.81 11.46 -10.44
N ARG A 43 6.07 11.56 -11.56
CA ARG A 43 6.12 10.57 -12.63
C ARG A 43 7.56 10.34 -13.13
N ASP A 44 8.31 11.42 -13.33
CA ASP A 44 9.71 11.39 -13.74
C ASP A 44 10.60 10.63 -12.75
N ASP A 45 10.45 10.85 -11.44
CA ASP A 45 11.22 10.16 -10.41
C ASP A 45 10.92 8.64 -10.41
N ILE A 46 9.67 8.27 -10.69
CA ILE A 46 9.27 6.87 -10.82
C ILE A 46 9.91 6.28 -12.08
N GLU A 47 9.71 6.88 -13.25
CA GLU A 47 10.18 6.38 -14.56
C GLU A 47 11.70 6.27 -14.64
N LYS A 48 12.44 7.24 -14.06
CA LYS A 48 13.92 7.20 -14.02
C LYS A 48 14.47 6.17 -13.04
N SER A 49 13.64 5.60 -12.18
CA SER A 49 14.07 4.56 -11.25
C SER A 49 14.07 3.19 -11.93
N GLY A 50 15.10 2.37 -11.69
CA GLY A 50 15.13 1.01 -12.24
C GLY A 50 13.97 0.10 -11.80
N ARG A 51 13.26 0.44 -10.72
CA ARG A 51 12.02 -0.27 -10.33
C ARG A 51 10.79 0.24 -11.08
N GLY A 52 10.74 1.53 -11.40
CA GLY A 52 9.71 2.09 -12.27
C GLY A 52 9.86 1.54 -13.68
N GLU A 53 11.08 1.45 -14.20
CA GLU A 53 11.33 0.80 -15.50
C GLU A 53 10.77 -0.64 -15.54
N ARG A 54 11.07 -1.47 -14.53
CA ARG A 54 10.50 -2.82 -14.42
C ARG A 54 8.98 -2.81 -14.33
N PHE A 55 8.42 -1.90 -13.53
CA PHE A 55 6.97 -1.77 -13.38
C PHE A 55 6.30 -1.39 -14.71
N PHE A 56 6.80 -0.38 -15.42
CA PHE A 56 6.23 0.06 -16.70
C PHE A 56 6.45 -0.97 -17.82
N ARG A 57 7.55 -1.72 -17.78
CA ARG A 57 7.76 -2.87 -18.67
C ARG A 57 6.72 -3.96 -18.42
N TYR A 58 6.44 -4.29 -17.16
CA TYR A 58 5.39 -5.26 -16.82
C TYR A 58 3.98 -4.74 -17.14
N LEU A 59 3.73 -3.45 -16.92
CA LEU A 59 2.47 -2.77 -17.27
C LEU A 59 2.18 -2.86 -18.77
N ASN A 60 3.21 -2.77 -19.61
CA ASN A 60 3.15 -2.90 -21.07
C ASN A 60 2.03 -2.06 -21.72
N GLY A 61 1.98 -0.77 -21.38
CA GLY A 61 0.95 0.17 -21.86
C GLY A 61 -0.46 -0.04 -21.27
N GLY A 62 -0.62 -1.02 -20.38
CA GLY A 62 -1.88 -1.28 -19.66
C GLY A 62 -2.19 -0.24 -18.58
N ARG A 63 -3.20 -0.55 -17.78
CA ARG A 63 -3.64 0.29 -16.65
C ARG A 63 -3.17 -0.30 -15.32
N TYR A 64 -2.94 0.57 -14.34
CA TYR A 64 -2.73 0.19 -12.95
C TYR A 64 -3.84 0.75 -12.07
N LYS A 65 -4.05 0.12 -10.92
CA LYS A 65 -4.84 0.65 -9.81
C LYS A 65 -3.94 1.38 -8.84
N ARG A 66 -4.48 2.39 -8.17
CA ARG A 66 -3.83 3.04 -7.02
C ARG A 66 -4.43 2.42 -5.75
N LEU A 67 -3.62 1.73 -4.97
CA LEU A 67 -4.05 0.96 -3.80
C LEU A 67 -3.19 1.29 -2.58
N TYR A 68 -3.72 1.00 -1.39
CA TYR A 68 -3.05 1.18 -0.12
C TYR A 68 -2.39 -0.11 0.37
N HIS A 69 -1.27 0.03 1.07
CA HIS A 69 -0.60 -1.06 1.79
C HIS A 69 -0.17 -0.57 3.17
N GLY A 70 -0.57 -1.31 4.21
CA GLY A 70 -0.13 -1.10 5.58
C GLY A 70 1.02 -2.03 5.95
N THR A 71 1.97 -1.54 6.73
CA THR A 71 3.14 -2.32 7.19
C THR A 71 3.70 -1.72 8.48
N SER A 72 4.77 -2.30 9.02
CA SER A 72 5.46 -1.76 10.20
C SER A 72 6.23 -0.46 9.90
N ARG A 73 6.30 0.40 10.92
CA ARG A 73 7.14 1.59 10.95
C ARG A 73 7.91 1.61 12.26
N ALA A 74 9.23 1.52 12.18
CA ALA A 74 10.15 1.54 13.32
C ALA A 74 11.02 2.83 13.36
N CYS A 75 10.52 3.93 12.79
CA CYS A 75 11.17 5.24 12.89
C CYS A 75 10.18 6.40 12.79
N HIS A 76 10.69 7.63 12.88
CA HIS A 76 9.92 8.88 12.76
C HIS A 76 9.81 9.39 11.31
N ILE A 77 9.81 8.50 10.31
CA ILE A 77 9.63 8.90 8.90
C ILE A 77 8.32 9.68 8.74
N GLY A 78 8.39 10.78 7.99
CA GLY A 78 7.23 11.59 7.60
C GLY A 78 6.71 12.54 8.68
N GLU A 79 7.29 12.55 9.89
CA GLU A 79 6.86 13.41 11.01
C GLU A 79 7.31 14.87 10.86
N SER A 80 8.39 15.12 10.13
CA SER A 80 8.93 16.46 9.88
C SER A 80 9.52 16.61 8.47
N GLY A 81 9.68 17.86 8.03
CA GLY A 81 10.31 18.20 6.76
C GLY A 81 9.42 18.07 5.52
N ASN A 82 10.04 18.30 4.37
CA ASN A 82 9.43 18.23 3.04
C ASN A 82 9.91 17.02 2.22
N ASP A 83 11.04 16.42 2.60
CA ASP A 83 11.60 15.21 1.98
C ASP A 83 11.62 14.07 3.01
N LEU A 84 11.46 12.83 2.53
CA LEU A 84 11.53 11.64 3.38
C LEU A 84 12.97 11.22 3.66
N LYS A 85 13.34 11.13 4.94
CA LYS A 85 14.61 10.52 5.39
C LYS A 85 14.36 9.05 5.77
N LEU A 86 14.79 8.13 4.90
CA LEU A 86 14.57 6.70 5.08
C LEU A 86 15.61 6.11 6.08
N CYS A 87 15.17 5.42 7.13
CA CYS A 87 16.06 4.76 8.11
C CYS A 87 16.48 3.36 7.66
N TYR A 88 17.64 2.84 8.11
CA TYR A 88 18.22 1.50 7.80
C TYR A 88 17.84 0.36 8.73
N ASP A 89 16.88 0.60 9.60
CA ASP A 89 16.28 -0.43 10.42
C ASP A 89 15.56 -1.49 9.57
N SER A 90 15.85 -2.77 9.82
CA SER A 90 15.22 -3.92 9.17
C SER A 90 13.76 -4.08 9.57
N ASP A 91 13.41 -3.67 10.79
CA ASP A 91 12.07 -3.83 11.36
C ASP A 91 11.13 -2.70 10.88
N CYS A 92 11.67 -1.70 10.20
CA CYS A 92 10.91 -0.65 9.53
C CYS A 92 10.49 -1.08 8.11
N GLY A 93 9.40 -1.85 8.00
CA GLY A 93 8.82 -2.29 6.72
C GLY A 93 8.56 -1.12 5.76
N THR A 94 8.06 0.01 6.29
CA THR A 94 7.84 1.25 5.52
C THR A 94 9.11 1.73 4.82
N CYS A 95 10.21 1.95 5.55
CA CYS A 95 11.47 2.42 4.96
C CYS A 95 12.11 1.36 4.06
N SER A 96 12.03 0.09 4.44
CA SER A 96 12.55 -1.02 3.65
C SER A 96 11.86 -1.13 2.29
N ILE A 97 10.53 -1.04 2.24
CA ILE A 97 9.76 -1.03 0.98
C ILE A 97 10.06 0.23 0.17
N LEU A 98 10.11 1.42 0.78
CA LEU A 98 10.44 2.65 0.06
C LEU A 98 11.85 2.60 -0.58
N ARG A 99 12.82 1.97 0.09
CA ARG A 99 14.18 1.82 -0.46
C ARG A 99 14.38 0.70 -1.45
N GLN A 100 13.72 -0.44 -1.24
CA GLN A 100 14.06 -1.68 -1.94
C GLN A 100 12.88 -2.27 -2.74
N SER A 101 11.72 -1.60 -2.71
CA SER A 101 10.42 -2.12 -3.16
C SER A 101 9.97 -3.35 -2.35
N PHE A 102 8.82 -3.88 -2.73
CA PHE A 102 8.30 -5.14 -2.19
C PHE A 102 9.17 -6.33 -2.61
N LYS A 103 9.30 -7.31 -1.71
CA LYS A 103 9.97 -8.59 -1.96
C LYS A 103 9.10 -9.71 -1.40
N LEU A 104 8.77 -10.70 -2.23
CA LEU A 104 7.92 -11.85 -1.89
C LEU A 104 8.52 -12.73 -0.79
N LYS A 105 9.85 -12.72 -0.62
CA LYS A 105 10.49 -13.43 0.51
C LYS A 105 10.13 -12.86 1.90
N TYR A 106 9.43 -11.72 1.94
CA TYR A 106 8.89 -11.11 3.16
C TYR A 106 7.35 -11.09 3.13
N ALA A 107 6.73 -11.80 2.18
CA ALA A 107 5.29 -11.96 2.18
C ALA A 107 4.86 -12.79 3.40
N ASP A 108 3.66 -12.54 3.88
CA ASP A 108 3.06 -13.31 4.96
C ASP A 108 2.57 -14.66 4.42
N ASP A 109 3.17 -15.75 4.90
CA ASP A 109 2.81 -17.11 4.51
C ASP A 109 1.40 -17.49 5.01
N GLU A 110 0.85 -16.76 6.00
CA GLU A 110 -0.50 -16.97 6.54
C GLU A 110 -1.58 -16.15 5.81
N GLY A 111 -1.20 -15.38 4.78
CA GLY A 111 -2.14 -14.59 3.99
C GLY A 111 -3.29 -15.42 3.43
N MET A 112 -4.50 -14.85 3.38
CA MET A 112 -5.73 -15.53 2.96
C MET A 112 -5.65 -16.17 1.57
N PHE A 113 -4.81 -15.64 0.71
CA PHE A 113 -4.52 -16.11 -0.64
C PHE A 113 -3.03 -16.47 -0.81
N GLY A 114 -2.37 -16.94 0.25
CA GLY A 114 -0.96 -17.35 0.25
C GLY A 114 0.04 -16.18 0.19
N PRO A 115 1.34 -16.48 -0.02
CA PRO A 115 2.44 -15.53 0.16
C PRO A 115 2.60 -14.54 -1.00
N GLY A 116 1.65 -13.61 -1.08
CA GLY A 116 1.63 -12.53 -2.05
C GLY A 116 1.78 -11.14 -1.43
N ILE A 117 1.77 -10.11 -2.28
CA ILE A 117 1.78 -8.72 -1.85
C ILE A 117 0.34 -8.20 -1.86
N TYR A 118 -0.21 -8.01 -0.67
CA TYR A 118 -1.59 -7.58 -0.45
C TYR A 118 -1.72 -6.07 -0.53
N SER A 119 -2.78 -5.60 -1.17
CA SER A 119 -3.13 -4.18 -1.24
C SER A 119 -4.63 -4.02 -1.37
N THR A 120 -5.17 -2.86 -1.00
CA THR A 120 -6.61 -2.63 -0.98
C THR A 120 -6.95 -1.20 -1.38
N PRO A 121 -8.09 -0.95 -2.05
CA PRO A 121 -8.56 0.42 -2.23
C PRO A 121 -9.16 1.00 -0.94
N ASN A 122 -9.37 0.20 0.11
CA ASN A 122 -9.95 0.62 1.39
C ASN A 122 -8.87 1.04 2.39
N SER A 123 -8.80 2.35 2.70
CA SER A 123 -7.78 2.89 3.61
C SER A 123 -7.88 2.27 5.01
N SER A 124 -9.09 2.13 5.56
CA SER A 124 -9.29 1.58 6.90
C SER A 124 -9.00 0.07 7.01
N LYS A 125 -9.10 -0.69 5.91
CA LYS A 125 -8.61 -2.08 5.86
C LYS A 125 -7.09 -2.13 5.82
N ALA A 126 -6.44 -1.27 5.02
CA ALA A 126 -4.98 -1.19 5.02
C ALA A 126 -4.44 -0.78 6.40
N ASP A 127 -5.15 0.09 7.11
CA ASP A 127 -4.80 0.57 8.46
C ASP A 127 -4.72 -0.55 9.53
N VAL A 128 -5.47 -1.64 9.37
CA VAL A 128 -5.37 -2.85 10.24
C VAL A 128 -3.93 -3.36 10.30
N TYR A 129 -3.18 -3.23 9.20
CA TYR A 129 -1.81 -3.71 9.05
C TYR A 129 -0.76 -2.64 9.35
N VAL A 130 -1.16 -1.40 9.65
CA VAL A 130 -0.24 -0.32 10.00
C VAL A 130 0.13 -0.41 11.48
N LYS A 131 1.42 -0.64 11.74
CA LYS A 131 1.97 -0.83 13.08
C LYS A 131 3.12 0.14 13.35
N ASN A 132 3.09 0.85 14.47
CA ASN A 132 4.28 1.51 15.00
C ASN A 132 5.05 0.49 15.84
N HIS A 133 6.22 0.06 15.36
CA HIS A 133 7.02 -0.99 15.97
C HIS A 133 8.17 -0.35 16.75
N TYR A 134 8.15 -0.44 18.08
CA TYR A 134 9.12 0.21 18.97
C TYR A 134 9.26 1.74 18.77
N VAL A 135 8.20 2.42 18.30
CA VAL A 135 8.16 3.87 18.13
C VAL A 135 6.99 4.45 18.90
N ASN A 136 7.29 5.36 19.82
CA ASN A 136 6.26 6.12 20.52
C ASN A 136 5.81 7.32 19.66
N SER A 137 4.75 7.13 18.87
CA SER A 137 4.17 8.17 18.03
C SER A 137 2.69 7.93 17.77
N ASN A 138 1.92 9.02 17.74
CA ASN A 138 0.51 9.01 17.33
C ASN A 138 0.33 9.06 15.80
N LEU A 139 1.39 9.33 15.04
CA LEU A 139 1.40 9.26 13.59
C LEU A 139 1.56 7.82 13.12
N HIS A 140 0.82 7.50 12.06
CA HIS A 140 0.78 6.22 11.37
C HIS A 140 1.15 6.46 9.90
N ALA A 141 1.71 5.44 9.26
CA ALA A 141 2.24 5.51 7.91
C ALA A 141 1.59 4.45 7.02
N MET A 142 1.03 4.89 5.89
CA MET A 142 0.41 4.01 4.90
C MET A 142 1.01 4.29 3.52
N LEU A 143 1.37 3.23 2.80
CA LEU A 143 1.94 3.36 1.47
C LEU A 143 0.85 3.53 0.42
N ILE A 144 1.08 4.44 -0.53
CA ILE A 144 0.35 4.52 -1.79
C ILE A 144 1.13 3.73 -2.82
N CYS A 145 0.47 2.78 -3.48
CA CYS A 145 1.09 1.91 -4.47
C CYS A 145 0.37 2.00 -5.82
N TYR A 146 1.14 1.91 -6.91
CA TYR A 146 0.58 1.54 -8.20
C TYR A 146 0.67 0.02 -8.35
N VAL A 147 -0.45 -0.60 -8.75
CA VAL A 147 -0.61 -2.06 -8.79
C VAL A 147 -1.24 -2.47 -10.11
N VAL A 148 -0.58 -3.37 -10.85
CA VAL A 148 -1.10 -3.95 -12.09
C VAL A 148 -2.10 -5.06 -11.72
N ALA A 149 -3.33 -4.65 -11.42
CA ALA A 149 -4.42 -5.51 -10.95
C ALA A 149 -5.67 -5.38 -11.85
N THR A 150 -5.47 -5.49 -13.16
CA THR A 150 -6.50 -5.27 -14.19
C THR A 150 -7.19 -6.53 -14.68
N LYS A 151 -6.60 -7.71 -14.45
CA LYS A 151 -7.16 -9.02 -14.80
C LYS A 151 -7.21 -9.89 -13.54
N PRO A 152 -8.12 -9.58 -12.60
CA PRO A 152 -8.22 -10.33 -11.35
C PRO A 152 -8.84 -11.71 -11.56
N GLN A 153 -8.23 -12.72 -10.96
CA GLN A 153 -8.91 -13.97 -10.68
C GLN A 153 -9.66 -13.80 -9.36
N ARG A 154 -10.99 -13.78 -9.44
CA ARG A 154 -11.86 -13.59 -8.27
C ARG A 154 -11.90 -14.87 -7.43
N LYS A 155 -11.68 -14.73 -6.12
CA LYS A 155 -11.77 -15.83 -5.14
C LYS A 155 -12.86 -15.50 -4.12
N LEU A 156 -13.83 -16.40 -3.99
CA LEU A 156 -14.94 -16.27 -3.03
C LEU A 156 -14.54 -16.68 -1.62
N LEU A 157 -13.62 -17.66 -1.51
CA LEU A 157 -13.13 -18.22 -0.25
C LEU A 157 -11.60 -18.15 -0.21
N ALA A 158 -11.07 -18.14 1.02
CA ALA A 158 -9.65 -18.25 1.31
C ALA A 158 -9.01 -19.47 0.64
N ASP A 159 -7.77 -19.31 0.21
CA ASP A 159 -6.94 -20.35 -0.39
C ASP A 159 -5.47 -20.02 -0.14
N HIS A 160 -4.99 -20.46 1.03
CA HIS A 160 -3.62 -20.20 1.51
C HIS A 160 -2.54 -20.85 0.64
N SER A 161 -2.91 -21.77 -0.27
CA SER A 161 -1.97 -22.46 -1.15
C SER A 161 -1.59 -21.67 -2.40
N ILE A 162 -2.27 -20.55 -2.68
CA ILE A 162 -2.03 -19.75 -3.88
C ILE A 162 -0.65 -19.11 -3.83
N THR A 163 0.16 -19.39 -4.85
CA THR A 163 1.47 -18.74 -5.07
C THR A 163 1.51 -17.91 -6.33
N ARG A 164 0.45 -17.97 -7.16
CA ARG A 164 0.25 -17.19 -8.38
C ARG A 164 -1.20 -17.30 -8.85
N PRO A 165 -1.74 -16.33 -9.61
CA PRO A 165 -3.01 -16.51 -10.27
C PRO A 165 -2.91 -17.50 -11.46
N SER A 166 -4.05 -18.05 -11.86
CA SER A 166 -4.20 -18.91 -13.05
C SER A 166 -3.80 -18.19 -14.34
N ARG A 167 -3.47 -18.96 -15.38
CA ARG A 167 -3.09 -18.42 -16.69
C ARG A 167 -4.17 -17.47 -17.22
N GLY A 168 -3.76 -16.28 -17.65
CA GLY A 168 -4.65 -15.23 -18.17
C GLY A 168 -4.97 -14.11 -17.18
N TYR A 169 -4.68 -14.32 -15.89
CA TYR A 169 -4.87 -13.35 -14.82
C TYR A 169 -3.53 -12.76 -14.34
N ASN A 170 -3.56 -11.57 -13.73
CA ASN A 170 -2.36 -10.90 -13.19
C ASN A 170 -2.40 -10.63 -11.68
N CYS A 171 -3.55 -10.84 -11.04
CA CYS A 171 -3.70 -10.76 -9.59
C CYS A 171 -4.83 -11.67 -9.11
N ILE A 172 -4.90 -11.88 -7.79
CA ILE A 172 -6.11 -12.37 -7.11
C ILE A 172 -6.92 -11.16 -6.64
N GLU A 173 -8.25 -11.23 -6.73
CA GLU A 173 -9.17 -10.34 -6.03
C GLU A 173 -10.00 -11.17 -5.05
N GLY A 174 -9.91 -10.84 -3.77
CA GLY A 174 -10.79 -11.39 -2.75
C GLY A 174 -12.16 -10.73 -2.84
N VAL A 175 -13.20 -11.53 -3.04
CA VAL A 175 -14.57 -11.03 -3.24
C VAL A 175 -15.21 -10.66 -1.89
N THR A 176 -15.96 -9.57 -1.87
CA THR A 176 -16.64 -9.13 -0.65
C THR A 176 -17.93 -9.89 -0.37
N ILE A 177 -18.39 -9.87 0.88
CA ILE A 177 -19.65 -10.49 1.33
C ILE A 177 -20.85 -10.01 0.50
N ASP A 178 -20.93 -8.70 0.24
CA ASP A 178 -22.00 -8.11 -0.60
C ASP A 178 -22.00 -8.64 -2.05
N ASN A 179 -20.91 -9.31 -2.47
CA ASN A 179 -20.74 -9.93 -3.78
C ASN A 179 -20.57 -11.47 -3.69
N GLY A 180 -20.97 -12.08 -2.56
CA GLY A 180 -20.95 -13.53 -2.34
C GLY A 180 -19.60 -14.13 -1.93
N GLY A 181 -18.64 -13.31 -1.50
CA GLY A 181 -17.34 -13.77 -0.99
C GLY A 181 -17.23 -13.72 0.54
N SER A 182 -16.01 -13.89 1.06
CA SER A 182 -15.74 -13.97 2.50
C SER A 182 -15.15 -12.71 3.12
N LEU A 183 -14.89 -11.66 2.32
CA LEU A 183 -14.23 -10.45 2.82
C LEU A 183 -15.21 -9.31 3.12
N GLN A 184 -14.94 -8.53 4.15
CA GLN A 184 -15.70 -7.29 4.39
C GLN A 184 -15.35 -6.18 3.39
N TYR A 185 -14.07 -6.10 2.98
CA TYR A 185 -13.59 -5.08 2.05
C TYR A 185 -12.69 -5.70 0.97
N PRO A 186 -12.71 -5.16 -0.26
CA PRO A 186 -11.95 -5.72 -1.38
C PRO A 186 -10.44 -5.71 -1.10
N GLU A 187 -9.74 -6.72 -1.61
CA GLU A 187 -8.28 -6.76 -1.62
C GLU A 187 -7.76 -7.38 -2.92
N PHE A 188 -6.57 -6.94 -3.30
CA PHE A 188 -5.85 -7.42 -4.45
C PHE A 188 -4.49 -7.97 -4.02
N VAL A 189 -4.15 -9.14 -4.55
CA VAL A 189 -2.87 -9.81 -4.26
C VAL A 189 -2.10 -10.01 -5.56
N VAL A 190 -0.86 -9.54 -5.58
CA VAL A 190 0.08 -9.77 -6.68
C VAL A 190 1.25 -10.63 -6.23
N TYR A 191 1.75 -11.49 -7.13
CA TYR A 191 2.79 -12.48 -6.84
C TYR A 191 4.05 -12.20 -7.66
N ARG A 192 4.31 -10.92 -7.95
CA ARG A 192 5.48 -10.45 -8.68
C ARG A 192 5.94 -9.09 -8.16
N HIS A 193 7.26 -8.90 -8.05
CA HIS A 193 7.85 -7.64 -7.57
C HIS A 193 7.67 -6.47 -8.55
N ASP A 194 7.47 -6.76 -9.84
CA ASP A 194 7.27 -5.75 -10.90
C ASP A 194 5.79 -5.42 -11.14
N ALA A 195 4.86 -6.14 -10.50
CA ALA A 195 3.43 -5.84 -10.57
C ALA A 195 2.98 -4.73 -9.60
N ILE A 196 3.87 -4.30 -8.70
CA ILE A 196 3.58 -3.28 -7.68
C ILE A 196 4.78 -2.40 -7.41
N ILE A 197 4.52 -1.11 -7.22
CA ILE A 197 5.54 -0.11 -6.88
C ILE A 197 5.00 0.88 -5.85
N PRO A 198 5.73 1.14 -4.74
CA PRO A 198 5.37 2.20 -3.80
C PRO A 198 5.73 3.57 -4.39
N VAL A 199 4.76 4.47 -4.44
CA VAL A 199 4.88 5.79 -5.09
C VAL A 199 4.58 6.95 -4.15
N GLY A 200 4.05 6.68 -2.96
CA GLY A 200 3.79 7.71 -1.97
C GLY A 200 3.60 7.16 -0.56
N LEU A 201 3.51 8.09 0.39
CA LEU A 201 3.35 7.84 1.82
C LEU A 201 2.31 8.80 2.38
N ILE A 202 1.27 8.28 3.04
CA ILE A 202 0.30 9.08 3.80
C ILE A 202 0.66 8.96 5.27
N MET A 203 0.83 10.11 5.93
CA MET A 203 0.95 10.22 7.37
C MET A 203 -0.36 10.71 7.95
N TYR A 204 -0.87 10.02 8.96
CA TYR A 204 -2.17 10.33 9.56
C TYR A 204 -2.17 9.98 11.05
N THR A 205 -3.09 10.58 11.79
CA THR A 205 -3.45 10.15 13.15
C THR A 205 -4.74 9.35 13.09
N ARG A 206 -4.93 8.37 13.97
CA ARG A 206 -6.15 7.57 14.07
C ARG A 206 -6.69 7.51 15.51
N LYS A 207 -7.99 7.20 15.65
CA LYS A 207 -8.68 6.94 16.93
C LYS A 207 -9.61 5.73 16.78
N GLY A 208 -9.98 5.10 17.90
CA GLY A 208 -10.86 3.94 17.93
C GLY A 208 -10.14 2.60 17.69
N TRP A 209 -8.81 2.61 17.72
CA TRP A 209 -8.00 1.39 17.81
C TRP A 209 -7.50 1.27 19.24
N GLU A 210 -7.74 0.13 19.87
CA GLU A 210 -7.00 -0.22 21.07
C GLU A 210 -5.52 -0.41 20.71
N PRO A 211 -4.57 -0.03 21.59
CA PRO A 211 -3.18 -0.42 21.40
C PRO A 211 -3.12 -1.95 21.30
N LEU A 212 -2.54 -2.45 20.21
CA LEU A 212 -2.14 -3.86 20.12
C LEU A 212 -0.96 -4.11 21.05
#